data_AF-A0A7S1WQV0-F1
#
_entry.id   AF-A0A7S1WQV0-F1
#
_cell.length_a   1.000
_cell.length_b   1.000
_cell.length_c   1.000
_cell.angle_alpha   90.00
_cell.angle_beta   90.00
_cell.angle_gamma   90.00
#
_symmetry.space_group_name_H-M   'P 1'
#
loop_
_entity.id
_entity.type
_entity.pdbx_description
1 polymer ?
#
loop_
_entity_poly.entity_id
_entity_poly.type
_entity_poly.pdbx_seq_one_letter_code
_entity_poly.pdbx_strand_id
1 'polypeptide(L)'
;WCFVSAKCPHIGRGKRVPGSNVSWRTCSLADDMLRHKVPEELDHIRADKDLDLGLLVKFAYPVWQKGRWPELQKYFLGNDAEGLRKKDGRKGLQGIVDSGEPVLIDSNDTHPPFHIVMGSRIYKIDFKKGGRKNYVQGKMGEVNELQCTQGCGSAPRAS
;
A
#
# COMPACT_ATOMS: atom_id res chain seq x y z
N TRP A 1 -12.04 -5.52 9.58
CA TRP A 1 -13.51 -5.65 9.48
C TRP A 1 -13.90 -5.33 8.05
N CYS A 2 -15.02 -5.83 7.55
CA CYS A 2 -15.51 -5.50 6.20
C CYS A 2 -17.04 -5.47 6.16
N PHE A 3 -17.60 -4.75 5.18
CA PHE A 3 -19.03 -4.87 4.87
C PHE A 3 -19.29 -6.15 4.10
N VAL A 4 -20.39 -6.81 4.44
CA VAL A 4 -20.90 -8.01 3.79
C VAL A 4 -22.39 -7.86 3.56
N SER A 5 -22.95 -8.72 2.71
CA SER A 5 -24.40 -8.85 2.60
C SER A 5 -25.03 -9.06 3.97
N ALA A 6 -26.18 -8.44 4.24
CA ALA A 6 -26.94 -8.68 5.46
C ALA A 6 -27.40 -10.14 5.62
N LYS A 7 -27.29 -10.95 4.56
CA LYS A 7 -27.56 -12.39 4.57
C LYS A 7 -26.34 -13.24 4.94
N CYS A 8 -25.18 -12.65 5.19
CA CYS A 8 -23.97 -13.40 5.54
C CYS A 8 -24.18 -14.09 6.92
N PRO A 9 -24.08 -15.42 7.00
CA PRO A 9 -24.40 -16.15 8.24
C PRO A 9 -23.33 -15.97 9.34
N HIS A 10 -22.10 -15.64 8.95
CA HIS A 10 -20.96 -15.52 9.87
C HIS A 10 -20.43 -14.08 9.89
N ILE A 11 -20.98 -13.27 10.81
CA ILE A 11 -20.57 -11.85 10.96
C ILE A 11 -19.60 -11.63 12.14
N GLY A 12 -19.25 -12.67 12.90
CA GLY A 12 -18.38 -12.55 14.07
C GLY A 12 -18.97 -11.58 15.11
N ARG A 13 -18.20 -10.57 15.54
CA ARG A 13 -18.71 -9.51 16.44
C ARG A 13 -19.49 -8.41 15.71
N GLY A 14 -19.74 -8.62 14.43
CA GLY A 14 -20.43 -7.73 13.53
C GLY A 14 -21.90 -7.47 13.87
N LYS A 15 -22.48 -6.46 13.24
CA LYS A 15 -23.91 -6.16 13.33
C LYS A 15 -24.45 -5.72 11.98
N ARG A 16 -25.77 -5.90 11.81
CA ARG A 16 -26.49 -5.30 10.68
C ARG A 16 -26.41 -3.78 10.76
N VAL A 17 -26.17 -3.14 9.61
CA VAL A 17 -26.22 -1.69 9.50
C VAL A 17 -27.69 -1.27 9.34
N PRO A 18 -28.25 -0.46 10.27
CA PRO A 18 -29.66 -0.05 10.21
C PRO A 18 -30.04 0.60 8.88
N GLY A 19 -31.24 0.33 8.39
CA GLY A 19 -31.75 0.90 7.13
C GLY A 19 -31.05 0.40 5.86
N SER A 20 -30.26 -0.68 5.94
CA SER A 20 -29.47 -1.18 4.80
C SER A 20 -29.59 -2.69 4.56
N ASN A 21 -29.07 -3.12 3.42
CA ASN A 21 -28.90 -4.52 3.03
C ASN A 21 -27.50 -5.07 3.34
N VAL A 22 -26.73 -4.39 4.20
CA VAL A 22 -25.38 -4.82 4.60
C VAL A 22 -25.28 -5.04 6.11
N SER A 23 -24.34 -5.91 6.49
CA SER A 23 -23.80 -6.01 7.85
C SER A 23 -22.32 -5.66 7.79
N TRP A 24 -21.74 -5.23 8.91
CA TRP A 24 -20.29 -5.26 9.05
C TRP A 24 -19.91 -6.55 9.77
N ARG A 25 -18.79 -7.17 9.40
CA ARG A 25 -18.22 -8.33 10.09
C ARG A 25 -16.81 -8.05 10.59
N THR A 26 -16.42 -8.70 11.69
CA THR A 26 -15.01 -8.79 12.07
C THR A 26 -14.30 -9.79 11.18
N CYS A 27 -13.11 -9.42 10.68
CA CYS A 27 -12.26 -10.36 9.95
C CYS A 27 -11.62 -11.34 10.93
N SER A 28 -11.31 -12.53 10.44
CA SER A 28 -10.57 -13.60 11.08
C SER A 28 -9.26 -13.84 10.33
N LEU A 29 -8.38 -14.68 10.87
CA LEU A 29 -7.13 -15.06 10.20
C LEU A 29 -7.36 -15.88 8.92
N ALA A 30 -8.54 -16.47 8.73
CA ALA A 30 -8.90 -17.22 7.54
C ALA A 30 -9.40 -16.33 6.39
N ASP A 31 -9.65 -15.04 6.64
CA ASP A 31 -10.09 -14.10 5.62
C ASP A 31 -8.91 -13.65 4.75
N ASP A 32 -9.13 -13.60 3.44
CA ASP A 32 -8.20 -12.97 2.52
C ASP A 32 -8.22 -11.45 2.71
N MET A 33 -7.19 -10.92 3.38
CA MET A 33 -7.09 -9.50 3.74
C MET A 33 -6.05 -8.80 2.90
N LEU A 34 -6.42 -7.63 2.35
CA LEU A 34 -5.49 -6.79 1.58
C LEU A 34 -4.19 -6.48 2.31
N ARG A 35 -4.24 -6.32 3.64
CA ARG A 35 -3.07 -6.04 4.47
C ARG A 35 -2.00 -7.12 4.43
N HIS A 36 -2.37 -8.36 4.14
CA HIS A 36 -1.45 -9.49 4.08
C HIS A 36 -0.86 -9.71 2.69
N LYS A 37 -1.36 -9.01 1.68
CA LYS A 37 -0.86 -9.11 0.31
C LYS A 37 0.40 -8.29 0.18
N VAL A 38 1.37 -8.78 -0.60
CA VAL A 38 2.55 -7.99 -0.96
C VAL A 38 2.22 -7.00 -2.10
N PRO A 39 3.03 -5.94 -2.32
CA PRO A 39 2.73 -4.93 -3.33
C PRO A 39 2.46 -5.49 -4.73
N GLU A 40 3.18 -6.52 -5.14
CA GLU A 40 3.01 -7.18 -6.44
C GLU A 40 1.63 -7.86 -6.56
N GLU A 41 1.15 -8.52 -5.51
CA GLU A 41 -0.19 -9.12 -5.48
C GLU A 41 -1.29 -8.05 -5.58
N LEU A 42 -1.09 -6.89 -4.96
CA LEU A 42 -2.00 -5.75 -5.11
C LEU A 42 -1.97 -5.18 -6.53
N ASP A 43 -0.82 -5.17 -7.21
CA ASP A 43 -0.73 -4.76 -8.61
C ASP A 43 -1.44 -5.74 -9.55
N HIS A 44 -1.39 -7.05 -9.25
CA HIS A 44 -2.19 -8.05 -9.96
C HIS A 44 -3.70 -7.82 -9.74
N ILE A 45 -4.13 -7.57 -8.51
CA ILE A 45 -5.54 -7.27 -8.19
C ILE A 45 -6.01 -5.99 -8.88
N ARG A 46 -5.17 -4.95 -8.91
CA ARG A 46 -5.42 -3.70 -9.64
C ARG A 46 -5.77 -3.98 -11.10
N ALA A 47 -4.95 -4.80 -11.77
CA ALA A 47 -5.15 -5.13 -13.18
C ALA A 47 -6.42 -5.97 -13.40
N ASP A 48 -6.66 -6.98 -12.55
CA ASP A 48 -7.81 -7.90 -12.68
C ASP A 48 -9.15 -7.23 -12.36
N LYS A 49 -9.18 -6.31 -11.39
CA LYS A 49 -10.40 -5.68 -10.87
C LYS A 49 -10.64 -4.25 -11.35
N ASP A 50 -9.78 -3.74 -12.24
CA ASP A 50 -9.80 -2.36 -12.72
C ASP A 50 -9.89 -1.36 -11.54
N LEU A 51 -8.89 -1.41 -10.64
CA LEU A 51 -8.81 -0.55 -9.46
C LEU A 51 -7.65 0.44 -9.57
N ASP A 52 -7.76 1.58 -8.89
CA ASP A 52 -6.63 2.52 -8.75
C ASP A 52 -5.63 1.96 -7.73
N LEU A 53 -4.37 1.80 -8.13
CA LEU A 53 -3.35 1.20 -7.25
C LEU A 53 -3.10 2.04 -6.01
N GLY A 54 -2.95 3.36 -6.20
CA GLY A 54 -2.63 4.30 -5.12
C GLY A 54 -3.69 4.25 -4.02
N LEU A 55 -4.96 4.15 -4.41
CA LEU A 55 -6.08 3.97 -3.48
C LEU A 55 -6.08 2.57 -2.87
N LEU A 56 -5.89 1.52 -3.66
CA LEU A 56 -5.88 0.13 -3.19
C LEU A 56 -4.83 -0.09 -2.09
N VAL A 57 -3.61 0.41 -2.28
CA VAL A 57 -2.56 0.26 -1.27
C VAL A 57 -2.81 1.09 -0.01
N LYS A 58 -3.53 2.23 -0.11
CA LYS A 58 -3.96 3.02 1.05
C LYS A 58 -5.01 2.30 1.89
N PHE A 59 -5.81 1.42 1.28
CA PHE A 59 -6.71 0.52 2.01
C PHE A 59 -5.98 -0.70 2.60
N ALA A 60 -4.89 -1.14 1.98
CA ALA A 60 -4.14 -2.30 2.42
C ALA A 60 -3.17 -1.99 3.58
N TYR A 61 -2.43 -0.89 3.48
CA TYR A 61 -1.25 -0.64 4.32
C TYR A 61 -1.42 0.60 5.20
N PRO A 62 -0.78 0.62 6.39
CA PRO A 62 -0.70 1.84 7.16
C PRO A 62 0.08 2.92 6.39
N VAL A 63 -0.44 4.14 6.43
CA VAL A 63 0.26 5.32 5.89
C VAL A 63 1.11 5.94 6.99
N TRP A 64 2.40 6.10 6.73
CA TRP A 64 3.32 6.76 7.64
C TRP A 64 2.94 8.23 7.83
N GLN A 65 2.79 8.64 9.10
CA GLN A 65 2.31 9.99 9.44
C GLN A 65 3.43 10.97 9.83
N LYS A 66 4.67 10.49 10.05
CA LYS A 66 5.77 11.29 10.59
C LYS A 66 6.79 11.64 9.49
N GLY A 67 6.33 12.32 8.44
CA GLY A 67 7.17 12.76 7.32
C GLY A 67 6.68 12.24 5.97
N ARG A 68 7.27 12.77 4.91
CA ARG A 68 6.93 12.47 3.51
C ARG A 68 8.13 11.92 2.75
N TRP A 69 7.88 11.27 1.61
CA TRP A 69 8.94 10.62 0.86
C TRP A 69 10.14 11.53 0.54
N PRO A 70 9.98 12.78 0.06
CA PRO A 70 11.12 13.62 -0.27
C PRO A 70 12.09 13.89 0.90
N GLU A 71 11.57 13.93 2.13
CA GLU A 71 12.34 14.06 3.36
C GLU A 71 13.00 12.73 3.76
N LEU A 72 12.24 11.64 3.65
CA LEU A 72 12.64 10.32 4.16
C LEU A 72 13.47 9.51 3.18
N GLN A 73 13.48 9.83 1.89
CA GLN A 73 14.21 9.05 0.87
C GLN A 73 15.70 8.92 1.18
N LYS A 74 16.31 9.94 1.80
CA LYS A 74 17.73 9.90 2.20
C LYS A 74 18.00 8.84 3.27
N TYR A 75 17.01 8.53 4.11
CA TYR A 75 17.08 7.48 5.12
C TYR A 75 17.03 6.09 4.47
N PHE A 76 16.16 5.90 3.47
CA PHE A 76 15.95 4.59 2.84
C PHE A 76 16.91 4.27 1.70
N LEU A 77 17.37 5.29 0.97
CA LEU A 77 18.23 5.17 -0.21
C LEU A 77 19.71 5.51 0.06
N GLY A 78 20.02 6.12 1.21
CA GLY A 78 21.37 6.58 1.53
C GLY A 78 22.20 5.53 2.30
N ASN A 79 23.52 5.61 2.17
CA ASN A 79 24.50 4.93 3.03
C ASN A 79 24.79 5.71 4.33
N ASP A 80 24.02 6.75 4.65
CA ASP A 80 24.31 7.67 5.75
C ASP A 80 23.82 7.12 7.09
N ALA A 81 24.55 6.11 7.58
CA ALA A 81 24.35 5.47 8.88
C ALA A 81 24.47 6.45 10.06
N GLU A 82 25.13 7.59 9.87
CA GLU A 82 25.41 8.58 10.90
C GLU A 82 24.22 9.51 11.13
N GLY A 83 23.51 9.90 10.06
CA GLY A 83 22.20 10.53 10.12
C GLY A 83 21.11 9.65 10.76
N LEU A 84 21.29 8.33 10.79
CA LEU A 84 20.37 7.37 11.43
C LEU A 84 20.40 7.44 12.96
N ARG A 85 21.49 7.94 13.58
CA ARG A 85 21.71 7.91 15.04
C ARG A 85 21.23 9.15 15.79
N LYS A 86 20.87 10.25 15.12
CA LYS A 86 20.37 11.46 15.79
C LYS A 86 18.96 11.22 16.35
N LYS A 87 18.84 11.39 17.67
CA LYS A 87 17.88 10.72 18.57
C LYS A 87 16.41 11.14 18.48
N ASP A 88 16.03 12.17 17.71
CA ASP A 88 14.76 12.85 17.99
C ASP A 88 13.63 12.73 16.96
N GLY A 89 13.83 12.11 15.78
CA GLY A 89 12.76 12.01 14.76
C GLY A 89 12.36 10.61 14.28
N ARG A 90 13.24 9.61 14.46
CA ARG A 90 13.23 8.38 13.63
C ARG A 90 13.04 7.07 14.39
N LYS A 91 12.65 7.13 15.67
CA LYS A 91 12.16 5.96 16.41
C LYS A 91 10.88 5.46 15.72
N GLY A 92 11.05 4.48 14.84
CA GLY A 92 9.97 3.86 14.07
C GLY A 92 10.33 3.59 12.62
N LEU A 93 11.18 4.40 11.96
CA LEU A 93 11.59 4.14 10.58
C LEU A 93 12.39 2.84 10.47
N GLN A 94 13.31 2.61 11.42
CA GLN A 94 14.04 1.35 11.49
C GLN A 94 13.08 0.18 11.77
N GLY A 95 12.06 0.41 12.61
CA GLY A 95 11.04 -0.60 12.88
C GLY A 95 10.20 -1.00 11.65
N ILE A 96 10.05 -0.11 10.65
CA ILE A 96 9.41 -0.45 9.38
C ILE A 96 10.30 -1.42 8.57
N VAL A 97 11.60 -1.16 8.55
CA VAL A 97 12.58 -2.02 7.87
C VAL A 97 12.69 -3.37 8.59
N ASP A 98 12.80 -3.36 9.91
CA ASP A 98 13.00 -4.57 10.70
C ASP A 98 11.75 -5.47 10.71
N SER A 99 10.54 -4.89 10.66
CA SER A 99 9.31 -5.68 10.66
C SER A 99 9.08 -6.46 9.36
N GLY A 100 9.61 -5.95 8.24
CA GLY A 100 9.29 -6.48 6.91
C GLY A 100 7.84 -6.23 6.46
N GLU A 101 7.03 -5.55 7.27
CA GLU A 101 5.64 -5.24 6.95
C GLU A 101 5.56 -4.02 6.01
N PRO A 102 4.69 -4.04 4.98
CA PRO A 102 4.58 -2.93 4.05
C PRO A 102 3.99 -1.68 4.71
N VAL A 103 4.68 -0.55 4.54
CA VAL A 103 4.21 0.78 4.99
C VAL A 103 4.24 1.75 3.83
N LEU A 104 3.15 2.47 3.63
CA LEU A 104 3.04 3.49 2.60
C LEU A 104 3.58 4.84 3.11
N ILE A 105 4.34 5.52 2.27
CA ILE A 105 4.86 6.86 2.49
C ILE A 105 4.36 7.75 1.34
N ASP A 106 3.54 8.74 1.70
CA ASP A 106 2.99 9.70 0.74
C ASP A 106 4.06 10.69 0.22
N SER A 107 3.78 11.24 -0.95
CA SER A 107 4.37 12.48 -1.46
C SER A 107 3.94 13.71 -0.63
N ASN A 108 4.49 14.87 -0.96
CA ASN A 108 4.13 16.12 -0.29
C ASN A 108 2.68 16.56 -0.55
N ASP A 109 2.19 16.37 -1.77
CA ASP A 109 0.87 16.81 -2.21
C ASP A 109 -0.19 15.71 -2.12
N THR A 110 0.16 14.56 -1.55
CA THR A 110 -0.68 13.37 -1.42
C THR A 110 -1.19 12.77 -2.73
N HIS A 111 -0.60 13.16 -3.87
CA HIS A 111 -0.78 12.56 -5.18
C HIS A 111 0.43 11.68 -5.55
N PRO A 112 0.29 10.69 -6.45
CA PRO A 112 1.44 9.93 -6.91
C PRO A 112 2.59 10.86 -7.39
N PRO A 113 3.85 10.53 -7.06
CA PRO A 113 4.31 9.21 -6.65
C PRO A 113 4.22 8.90 -5.14
N PHE A 114 3.73 7.71 -4.81
CA PHE A 114 3.79 7.13 -3.45
C PHE A 114 4.89 6.09 -3.36
N HIS A 115 5.37 5.81 -2.14
CA HIS A 115 6.40 4.79 -1.93
C HIS A 115 5.97 3.79 -0.87
N ILE A 116 6.23 2.51 -1.11
CA ILE A 116 6.03 1.44 -0.12
C ILE A 116 7.40 0.96 0.32
N VAL A 117 7.64 0.96 1.63
CA VAL A 117 8.81 0.34 2.23
C VAL A 117 8.38 -0.98 2.86
N MET A 118 9.07 -2.06 2.51
CA MET A 118 8.79 -3.41 3.00
C MET A 118 10.13 -4.14 3.20
N GLY A 119 10.65 -4.12 4.43
CA GLY A 119 11.99 -4.63 4.70
C GLY A 119 13.05 -3.86 3.92
N SER A 120 13.88 -4.59 3.18
CA SER A 120 14.89 -4.02 2.28
C SER A 120 14.34 -3.58 0.92
N ARG A 121 13.05 -3.81 0.65
CA ARG A 121 12.43 -3.50 -0.64
C ARG A 121 11.75 -2.15 -0.61
N ILE A 122 11.88 -1.42 -1.70
CA ILE A 122 11.20 -0.15 -1.91
C ILE A 122 10.48 -0.21 -3.24
N TYR A 123 9.20 0.13 -3.21
CA TYR A 123 8.37 0.24 -4.38
C TYR A 123 7.91 1.67 -4.55
N LYS A 124 7.78 2.10 -5.80
CA LYS A 124 7.20 3.37 -6.20
C LYS A 124 5.90 3.10 -6.95
N ILE A 125 4.86 3.83 -6.58
CA ILE A 125 3.59 3.88 -7.30
C ILE A 125 3.49 5.24 -7.94
N ASP A 126 3.48 5.30 -9.27
CA ASP A 126 3.39 6.55 -10.03
C ASP A 126 2.25 6.48 -11.04
N PHE A 127 1.93 7.61 -11.67
CA PHE A 127 1.04 7.59 -12.84
C PHE A 127 1.68 6.83 -14.00
N LYS A 128 0.90 5.94 -14.62
CA LYS A 128 1.23 5.44 -15.97
C LYS A 128 1.30 6.62 -16.94
N LYS A 129 1.97 6.44 -18.07
CA LYS A 129 1.84 7.36 -19.21
C LYS A 129 0.36 7.50 -19.60
N GLY A 130 -0.21 8.70 -19.45
CA GLY A 130 -1.63 8.96 -19.68
C GLY A 130 -2.55 8.59 -18.51
N GLY A 131 -2.04 8.19 -17.35
CA GLY A 131 -2.82 7.75 -16.19
C GLY A 131 -3.86 8.76 -15.72
N ARG A 132 -3.55 10.06 -15.76
CA ARG A 132 -4.53 11.13 -15.45
C ARG A 132 -5.73 11.13 -16.41
N LYS A 133 -5.51 10.84 -17.70
CA LYS A 133 -6.59 10.70 -18.68
C LYS A 133 -7.38 9.42 -18.42
N ASN A 134 -6.71 8.33 -18.07
CA ASN A 134 -7.37 7.06 -17.72
C ASN A 134 -8.29 7.21 -16.51
N TYR A 135 -7.88 7.98 -15.50
CA TYR A 135 -8.71 8.31 -14.33
C TYR A 135 -10.02 8.99 -14.76
N VAL A 136 -9.93 10.03 -15.60
CA VAL A 136 -11.12 10.73 -16.13
C VAL A 136 -12.01 9.79 -16.96
N GLN A 137 -11.42 8.81 -17.63
CA GLN A 137 -12.14 7.81 -18.44
C GLN A 137 -12.67 6.61 -17.64
N GLY A 138 -12.47 6.58 -16.31
CA GLY A 138 -12.91 5.46 -15.47
C GLY A 138 -12.06 4.19 -15.59
N LYS A 139 -10.92 4.22 -16.29
CA LYS A 139 -10.02 3.07 -16.48
C LYS A 139 -9.03 2.97 -15.33
N MET A 140 -9.54 2.64 -14.15
CA MET A 140 -8.82 2.79 -12.88
C MET A 140 -7.58 1.91 -12.78
N GLY A 141 -7.64 0.69 -13.32
CA GLY A 141 -6.51 -0.21 -13.46
C GLY A 141 -5.36 0.39 -14.27
N GLU A 142 -5.63 1.33 -15.16
CA GLU A 142 -4.64 1.96 -16.02
C GLU A 142 -4.15 3.34 -15.51
N VAL A 143 -4.50 3.72 -14.28
CA VAL A 143 -4.10 5.02 -13.69
C VAL A 143 -2.67 4.99 -13.18
N ASN A 144 -2.33 3.98 -12.38
CA ASN A 144 -1.02 3.86 -11.74
C ASN A 144 -0.27 2.60 -12.13
N GLU A 145 1.04 2.63 -11.98
CA GLU A 145 1.94 1.48 -12.10
C GLU A 145 2.78 1.28 -10.84
N LEU A 146 3.13 0.03 -10.56
CA LEU A 146 4.08 -0.35 -9.52
C LEU A 146 5.47 -0.54 -10.13
N GLN A 147 6.49 0.07 -9.52
CA GLN A 147 7.88 -0.14 -9.89
C GLN A 147 8.68 -0.48 -8.64
N CYS A 148 9.43 -1.59 -8.65
CA CYS A 148 10.39 -1.82 -7.58
C CYS A 148 11.67 -1.04 -7.85
N THR A 149 12.05 -0.16 -6.92
CA THR A 149 13.20 0.73 -7.06
C THR A 149 14.42 0.27 -6.24
N GLN A 150 14.22 -0.64 -5.27
CA GLN A 150 15.30 -1.21 -4.47
C GLN A 150 14.92 -2.58 -3.92
N GLY A 151 15.90 -3.49 -3.80
CA GLY A 151 15.78 -4.72 -3.01
C GLY A 151 14.94 -5.85 -3.64
N CYS A 152 14.31 -5.63 -4.78
CA CYS A 152 13.79 -6.72 -5.61
C CYS A 152 14.96 -7.22 -6.47
N GLY A 153 15.26 -8.52 -6.42
CA GLY A 153 16.32 -9.12 -7.24
C GLY A 153 16.16 -8.78 -8.72
N SER A 154 17.16 -9.11 -9.54
CA SER A 154 16.99 -9.03 -10.99
C SER A 154 15.73 -9.80 -11.41
N ALA A 155 14.90 -9.19 -12.26
CA ALA A 155 13.78 -9.89 -12.88
C ALA A 155 14.30 -11.25 -13.40
N PRO A 156 13.57 -12.37 -13.19
CA PRO A 156 13.98 -13.63 -13.79
C PRO A 156 14.15 -13.38 -15.29
N ARG A 157 15.35 -13.63 -15.82
CA ARG A 157 15.53 -13.64 -17.27
C ARG A 157 14.57 -14.68 -17.82
N ALA A 158 13.67 -14.25 -18.71
CA ALA A 158 12.94 -15.18 -19.55
C ALA A 158 13.96 -16.11 -20.23
N SER A 159 13.83 -17.41 -19.96
CA SER A 159 14.56 -18.46 -20.68
C SER A 159 13.73 -18.90 -21.87
#